data_AF-A0A011V300-F1
#
_entry.id   AF-A0A011V300-F1
#
_cell.length_a   1.000
_cell.length_b   1.000
_cell.length_c   1.000
_cell.angle_alpha   90.00
_cell.angle_beta   90.00
_cell.angle_gamma   90.00
#
_symmetry.space_group_name_H-M   'P 1'
#
loop_
_entity.id
_entity.type
_entity.pdbx_description
1 polymer ?
#
loop_
_entity_poly.entity_id
_entity_poly.type
_entity_poly.pdbx_seq_one_letter_code
_entity_poly.pdbx_strand_id
1 'polypeptide(L)'
;MAFAGLGLCLIAAQAQAISRYDPTRMSCDGVQARVAREGAVILRYSSARNPNLPIYDRYVSDSRFCPAGQVRARAYVPSADARSCPVYKCKQPEFERRGRIWRFGRD
;
A
#
# COMPACT_ATOMS: atom_id res chain seq x y z
N MET A 1 -39.12 36.11 7.11
CA MET A 1 -38.88 34.76 6.55
C MET A 1 -37.39 34.49 6.62
N ALA A 2 -36.96 33.68 7.57
CA ALA A 2 -35.55 33.35 7.81
C ALA A 2 -35.07 32.35 6.74
N PHE A 3 -34.00 32.68 6.03
CA PHE A 3 -33.37 31.77 5.08
C PHE A 3 -32.69 30.64 5.85
N ALA A 4 -33.21 29.43 5.68
CA ALA A 4 -32.70 28.20 6.26
C ALA A 4 -31.29 27.92 5.72
N GLY A 5 -30.30 27.82 6.62
CA GLY A 5 -28.92 27.49 6.29
C GLY A 5 -28.80 26.03 5.85
N LEU A 6 -28.38 25.81 4.60
CA LEU A 6 -27.88 24.51 4.15
C LEU A 6 -26.47 24.31 4.72
N GLY A 7 -26.35 23.49 5.76
CA GLY A 7 -25.07 23.04 6.30
C GLY A 7 -24.38 22.08 5.35
N LEU A 8 -23.24 22.49 4.79
CA LEU A 8 -22.38 21.64 3.97
C LEU A 8 -21.57 20.71 4.91
N CYS A 9 -21.99 19.46 5.08
CA CYS A 9 -21.20 18.45 5.80
C CYS A 9 -19.96 18.09 4.97
N LEU A 10 -18.82 18.70 5.30
CA LEU A 10 -17.51 18.31 4.78
C LEU A 10 -17.15 16.94 5.36
N ILE A 11 -17.09 15.92 4.51
CA ILE A 11 -16.63 14.59 4.87
C ILE A 11 -15.11 14.71 5.07
N ALA A 12 -14.67 14.86 6.32
CA ALA A 12 -13.25 14.90 6.64
C ALA A 12 -12.62 13.56 6.26
N ALA A 13 -11.83 13.53 5.18
CA ALA A 13 -11.02 12.36 4.85
C ALA A 13 -9.99 12.18 5.97
N GLN A 14 -10.18 11.16 6.81
CA GLN A 14 -9.26 10.86 7.89
C GLN A 14 -7.82 10.75 7.37
N ALA A 15 -6.96 11.65 7.82
CA ALA A 15 -5.51 11.50 7.76
C ALA A 15 -5.13 10.37 8.72
N GLN A 16 -5.33 9.12 8.30
CA GLN A 16 -4.91 7.96 9.07
C GLN A 16 -3.40 8.05 9.25
N ALA A 17 -2.94 8.10 10.49
CA ALA A 17 -1.52 8.02 10.81
C ALA A 17 -1.00 6.69 10.28
N ILE A 18 -0.34 6.71 9.12
CA ILE A 18 0.14 5.50 8.47
C ILE A 18 1.34 5.01 9.26
N SER A 19 1.17 3.90 9.98
CA SER A 19 2.23 3.33 10.78
C SER A 19 3.37 2.82 9.90
N ARG A 20 4.57 2.92 10.45
CA ARG A 20 5.81 2.54 9.77
C ARG A 20 6.43 1.35 10.47
N TYR A 21 6.75 0.31 9.72
CA TYR A 21 7.39 -0.90 10.25
C TYR A 21 8.62 -1.28 9.45
N ASP A 22 9.55 -1.95 10.12
CA ASP A 22 10.63 -2.68 9.47
C ASP A 22 10.21 -4.14 9.32
N PRO A 23 9.92 -4.64 8.10
CA PRO A 23 9.45 -6.00 7.90
C PRO A 23 10.54 -7.04 8.21
N THR A 24 11.82 -6.67 8.17
CA THR A 24 12.94 -7.59 8.47
C THR A 24 13.04 -7.96 9.95
N ARG A 25 12.34 -7.22 10.82
CA ARG A 25 12.21 -7.49 12.25
C ARG A 25 10.95 -8.28 12.63
N MET A 26 10.16 -8.72 11.65
CA MET A 26 8.91 -9.46 11.86
C MET A 26 8.86 -10.69 10.98
N SER A 27 8.07 -11.68 11.37
CA SER A 27 7.79 -12.81 10.49
C SER A 27 6.92 -12.40 9.31
N CYS A 28 6.92 -13.17 8.21
CA CYS A 28 6.07 -12.89 7.06
C CYS A 28 4.58 -12.84 7.44
N ASP A 29 4.13 -13.78 8.26
CA ASP A 29 2.78 -13.75 8.85
C ASP A 29 2.55 -12.48 9.67
N GLY A 30 3.52 -12.08 10.50
CA GLY A 30 3.45 -10.85 11.28
C GLY A 30 3.32 -9.59 10.41
N VAL A 31 4.06 -9.53 9.29
CA VAL A 31 3.94 -8.44 8.30
C VAL A 31 2.54 -8.42 7.70
N GLN A 32 2.04 -9.58 7.23
CA GLN A 32 0.72 -9.69 6.62
C GLN A 32 -0.39 -9.34 7.61
N ALA A 33 -0.29 -9.82 8.85
CA ALA A 33 -1.22 -9.50 9.92
C ALA A 33 -1.22 -7.99 10.23
N ARG A 34 -0.06 -7.33 10.20
CA ARG A 34 0.03 -5.87 10.38
C ARG A 34 -0.70 -5.12 9.27
N VAL A 35 -0.43 -5.48 8.01
CA VAL A 35 -1.09 -4.90 6.84
C VAL A 35 -2.60 -5.14 6.91
N ALA A 36 -3.03 -6.35 7.27
CA ALA A 36 -4.44 -6.72 7.38
C ALA A 36 -5.17 -5.93 8.47
N ARG A 37 -4.56 -5.79 9.66
CA ARG A 37 -5.17 -5.07 10.80
C ARG A 37 -5.30 -3.58 10.56
N GLU A 38 -4.28 -2.95 9.97
CA GLU A 38 -4.25 -1.49 9.80
C GLU A 38 -4.79 -1.02 8.46
N GLY A 39 -4.95 -1.94 7.50
CA GLY A 39 -5.44 -1.63 6.16
C GLY A 39 -4.37 -1.07 5.24
N ALA A 40 -3.56 -0.11 5.71
CA ALA A 40 -2.43 0.45 4.99
C ALA A 40 -1.27 0.76 5.94
N VAL A 41 -0.05 0.34 5.57
CA VAL A 41 1.18 0.57 6.35
C VAL A 41 2.33 1.00 5.43
N ILE A 42 3.32 1.70 5.96
CA ILE A 42 4.60 1.91 5.28
C ILE A 42 5.59 0.86 5.77
N LEU A 43 6.19 0.12 4.85
CA LEU A 43 7.32 -0.75 5.18
C LEU A 43 8.62 -0.07 4.75
N ARG A 44 9.57 0.00 5.68
CA ARG A 44 10.93 0.49 5.45
C ARG A 44 11.89 -0.68 5.50
N TYR A 45 12.63 -0.93 4.43
CA TYR A 45 13.65 -1.98 4.39
C TYR A 45 14.72 -1.65 3.36
N SER A 46 15.92 -2.19 3.50
CA SER A 46 16.98 -2.01 2.50
C SER A 46 16.73 -2.88 1.27
N SER A 47 17.05 -2.35 0.08
CA SER A 47 16.98 -3.14 -1.15
C SER A 47 17.92 -4.34 -1.10
N ALA A 48 17.42 -5.50 -1.51
CA ALA A 48 18.24 -6.72 -1.63
C ALA A 48 19.37 -6.56 -2.66
N ARG A 49 19.21 -5.65 -3.64
CA ARG A 49 20.21 -5.37 -4.69
C ARG A 49 21.21 -4.28 -4.29
N ASN A 50 20.81 -3.36 -3.41
CA ASN A 50 21.66 -2.26 -2.96
C ASN A 50 21.35 -1.93 -1.49
N PRO A 51 22.18 -2.39 -0.53
CA PRO A 51 21.90 -2.21 0.90
C PRO A 51 21.90 -0.73 1.34
N ASN A 52 22.54 0.16 0.56
CA ASN A 52 22.57 1.59 0.83
C ASN A 52 21.32 2.33 0.32
N LEU A 53 20.39 1.63 -0.34
CA LEU A 53 19.12 2.18 -0.81
C LEU A 53 17.97 1.71 0.10
N PRO A 54 17.53 2.54 1.06
CA PRO A 54 16.34 2.25 1.83
C PRO A 54 15.10 2.43 0.96
N ILE A 55 14.27 1.38 0.89
CA ILE A 55 12.98 1.39 0.24
C ILE A 55 11.93 1.79 1.27
N TYR A 56 11.06 2.71 0.87
CA TYR A 56 9.88 3.12 1.63
C TYR A 56 8.68 3.01 0.69
N ASP A 57 7.89 1.96 0.87
CA ASP A 57 6.70 1.72 0.05
C ASP A 57 5.47 1.56 0.95
N ARG A 58 4.31 1.96 0.41
CA ARG A 58 3.01 1.76 1.06
C ARG A 58 2.41 0.43 0.64
N TYR A 59 2.06 -0.39 1.62
CA TYR A 59 1.42 -1.68 1.42
C TYR A 59 0.00 -1.65 1.98
N VAL A 60 -0.91 -2.30 1.28
CA VAL A 60 -2.36 -2.25 1.55
C VAL A 60 -2.93 -3.66 1.67
N SER A 61 -3.96 -3.81 2.50
CA SER A 61 -4.70 -5.07 2.60
C SER A 61 -5.70 -5.25 1.47
N ASP A 62 -6.28 -4.16 0.96
CA ASP A 62 -7.35 -4.20 -0.03
C ASP A 62 -7.32 -3.02 -1.02
N SER A 63 -7.94 -3.18 -2.20
CA SER A 63 -8.07 -2.13 -3.22
C SER A 63 -8.79 -0.87 -2.75
N ARG A 64 -9.66 -0.95 -1.73
CA ARG A 64 -10.32 0.24 -1.15
C ARG A 64 -9.33 1.23 -0.53
N PHE A 65 -8.13 0.75 -0.17
CA PHE A 65 -7.05 1.60 0.33
C PHE A 65 -6.17 2.15 -0.79
N CYS A 66 -6.46 1.85 -2.06
CA CYS A 66 -5.77 2.46 -3.18
C CYS A 66 -6.43 3.78 -3.58
N PRO A 67 -5.62 4.78 -4.00
CA PRO A 67 -6.15 6.00 -4.60
C PRO A 67 -7.04 5.69 -5.80
N ALA A 68 -7.99 6.58 -6.09
CA ALA A 68 -8.83 6.47 -7.28
C ALA A 68 -7.96 6.29 -8.54
N GLY A 69 -8.34 5.32 -9.39
CA GLY A 69 -7.59 4.98 -10.60
C GLY A 69 -6.38 4.06 -10.38
N GLN A 70 -6.07 3.65 -9.16
CA GLN A 70 -5.03 2.64 -8.89
C GLN A 70 -5.64 1.26 -8.56
N VAL A 71 -4.87 0.21 -8.83
CA VAL A 71 -5.25 -1.17 -8.53
C VAL A 71 -4.30 -1.81 -7.51
N ARG A 72 -4.82 -2.77 -6.75
CA ARG A 72 -4.01 -3.57 -5.82
C ARG A 72 -3.16 -4.56 -6.60
N ALA A 73 -1.84 -4.40 -6.57
CA ALA A 73 -0.87 -5.26 -7.23
C ALA A 73 -0.02 -6.03 -6.19
N ARG A 74 0.32 -7.28 -6.51
CA ARG A 74 1.19 -8.10 -5.65
C ARG A 74 2.61 -7.54 -5.67
N ALA A 75 3.24 -7.48 -4.51
CA ALA A 75 4.63 -7.14 -4.31
C ALA A 75 5.27 -8.10 -3.29
N TYR A 76 6.59 -8.02 -3.15
CA TYR A 76 7.33 -8.87 -2.22
C TYR A 76 8.26 -8.03 -1.37
N VAL A 77 8.32 -8.37 -0.08
CA VAL A 77 9.19 -7.72 0.90
C VAL A 77 10.02 -8.78 1.63
N PRO A 78 11.25 -8.45 2.06
CA PRO A 78 11.98 -9.31 2.98
C PRO A 78 11.32 -9.29 4.36
N SER A 79 11.36 -10.42 5.04
CA SER A 79 10.94 -10.62 6.43
C SER A 79 12.00 -11.42 7.18
N ALA A 80 11.86 -11.56 8.49
CA ALA A 80 12.83 -12.28 9.33
C ALA A 80 12.98 -13.76 8.92
N ASP A 81 11.89 -14.42 8.52
CA ASP A 81 11.84 -15.85 8.17
C ASP A 81 11.75 -16.11 6.66
N ALA A 82 11.28 -15.13 5.86
CA ALA A 82 11.15 -15.28 4.41
C ALA A 82 11.79 -14.11 3.64
N ARG A 83 12.65 -14.42 2.67
CA ARG A 83 13.27 -13.42 1.79
C ARG A 83 12.28 -12.75 0.81
N SER A 84 11.12 -13.37 0.59
CA SER A 84 10.12 -12.92 -0.39
C SER A 84 8.70 -13.14 0.16
N CYS A 85 8.32 -12.35 1.17
CA CYS A 85 7.00 -12.38 1.75
C CYS A 85 5.98 -11.68 0.82
N PRO A 86 4.87 -12.33 0.43
CA PRO A 86 3.89 -11.74 -0.47
C PRO A 86 3.03 -10.70 0.27
N VAL A 87 2.99 -9.50 -0.30
CA VAL A 87 2.20 -8.36 0.16
C VAL A 87 1.57 -7.67 -1.05
N TYR A 88 0.80 -6.61 -0.82
CA TYR A 88 0.17 -5.85 -1.90
C TYR A 88 0.46 -4.36 -1.78
N LYS A 89 0.67 -3.70 -2.91
CA LYS A 89 0.79 -2.25 -3.01
C LYS A 89 -0.08 -1.72 -4.13
N CYS A 90 -0.39 -0.44 -4.07
CA CYS A 90 -1.16 0.20 -5.14
C CYS A 90 -0.23 0.54 -6.30
N LYS A 91 -0.65 0.22 -7.52
CA LYS A 91 0.02 0.62 -8.76
C LYS A 91 -1.03 1.26 -9.67
N GLN A 92 -0.61 2.23 -10.50
CA GLN A 92 -1.46 2.65 -11.60
C GLN A 92 -1.60 1.49 -12.60
N PRO A 93 -2.81 1.16 -13.04
CA PRO A 93 -2.99 0.26 -14.17
C PRO A 93 -2.40 0.93 -15.41
N GLU A 94 -1.40 0.31 -16.03
CA GLU A 94 -0.81 0.79 -17.28
C GLU A 94 -1.86 0.66 -18.40
N PHE A 95 -2.66 1.71 -18.62
CA PHE A 95 -3.78 1.65 -19.57
C PHE A 95 -3.43 2.06 -21.01
N GLU A 96 -2.27 2.69 -21.29
CA GLU A 96 -2.21 3.59 -22.46
C GLU A 96 -1.10 3.42 -23.53
N ARG A 97 -0.23 2.38 -23.58
CA ARG A 97 0.72 2.27 -24.74
C ARG A 97 1.02 0.89 -25.34
N ARG A 98 0.54 -0.22 -24.78
CA ARG A 98 0.82 -1.55 -25.35
C ARG A 98 -0.46 -2.39 -25.31
N GLY A 99 -1.16 -2.42 -26.44
CA GLY A 99 -2.49 -2.99 -26.59
C GLY A 99 -2.71 -4.31 -25.85
N ARG A 100 -3.81 -4.35 -25.09
CA ARG A 100 -4.46 -5.53 -24.50
C ARG A 100 -3.55 -6.46 -23.69
N ILE A 101 -3.25 -6.13 -22.44
CA ILE A 101 -3.08 -7.10 -21.33
C ILE A 101 -3.04 -6.38 -19.98
N TRP A 102 -3.90 -6.77 -19.04
CA TRP A 102 -3.73 -6.45 -17.61
C TRP A 102 -2.55 -7.24 -17.04
N ARG A 103 -1.31 -6.85 -17.36
CA ARG A 103 -0.12 -7.41 -16.71
C ARG A 103 0.11 -6.67 -15.41
N PHE A 104 -0.34 -7.27 -14.31
CA PHE A 104 0.08 -6.88 -12.96
C PHE A 104 1.61 -6.97 -12.88
N GLY A 105 2.28 -5.82 -13.00
CA GLY A 105 3.73 -5.67 -13.14
C GLY A 105 4.54 -6.42 -12.09
N ARG A 106 5.33 -7.38 -12.58
CA ARG A 106 6.29 -8.25 -11.88
C ARG A 106 7.65 -7.55 -11.85
N ASP A 107 7.70 -6.44 -11.14
CA ASP A 107 8.86 -5.55 -10.99
C ASP A 107 9.00 -5.13 -9.53
#